data_AF-A0A1G8LS46-F1
#
_entry.id   AF-A0A1G8LS46-F1
#
_cell.length_a   1.000
_cell.length_b   1.000
_cell.length_c   1.000
_cell.angle_alpha   90.00
_cell.angle_beta   90.00
_cell.angle_gamma   90.00
#
_symmetry.space_group_name_H-M   'P 1'
#
loop_
_entity.id
_entity.type
_entity.pdbx_description
1 polymer ?
#
loop_
_entity_poly.entity_id
_entity_poly.type
_entity_poly.pdbx_seq_one_letter_code
_entity_poly.pdbx_strand_id
1 'polypeptide(L)'
;MSTIHLTNGDVAADSLRTALQSAGRDERVQALRDDLAVGPLRGVDDTPEVRAEFWQRVMDGAQREGAPRNFLREFGEEAAALEQIAADTTQVVLWHGESASDQLTLRRACYHLRNSPQRLNEVRLSIRDLTDPGAFAHSRADQATSVGMFAPEVLQARLPDVAPISVLRISRLALEWQEVKQANGETRRWRDNTFTSGAFGDLDALILEQAGDAWQPASRIGAQLMSTELGFLVSDSIVLWRFRELAASGRVSLRGDASGWRALELRAALSTCPS
;
A
#
# COMPACT_ATOMS: atom_id res chain seq x y z
N MET A 1 6.17 23.47 -19.85
CA MET A 1 6.89 22.95 -18.68
C MET A 1 6.56 21.48 -18.58
N SER A 2 7.54 20.61 -18.39
CA SER A 2 7.29 19.18 -18.22
C SER A 2 6.67 18.93 -16.84
N THR A 3 5.74 17.98 -16.76
CA THR A 3 5.09 17.53 -15.52
C THR A 3 5.22 16.02 -15.41
N ILE A 4 5.49 15.54 -14.20
CA ILE A 4 5.47 14.14 -13.84
C ILE A 4 4.44 13.90 -12.74
N HIS A 5 3.64 12.85 -12.92
CA HIS A 5 2.66 12.38 -11.97
C HIS A 5 3.23 11.22 -11.16
N LEU A 6 3.10 11.27 -9.83
CA LEU A 6 3.52 10.23 -8.89
C LEU A 6 2.29 9.64 -8.18
N THR A 7 2.23 8.32 -8.06
CA THR A 7 1.17 7.61 -7.33
C THR A 7 1.66 6.28 -6.78
N ASN A 8 0.97 5.73 -5.77
CA ASN A 8 1.32 4.44 -5.16
C ASN A 8 0.69 3.27 -5.93
N GLY A 9 1.52 2.33 -6.37
CA GLY A 9 1.10 1.10 -7.05
C GLY A 9 0.86 1.23 -8.55
N ASP A 10 0.98 0.11 -9.26
CA ASP A 10 0.85 0.05 -10.72
C ASP A 10 -0.60 0.28 -11.18
N VAL A 11 -1.61 -0.24 -10.47
CA VAL A 11 -3.03 -0.04 -10.81
C VAL A 11 -3.39 1.44 -10.85
N ALA A 12 -2.95 2.21 -9.85
CA ALA A 12 -3.16 3.66 -9.82
C ALA A 12 -2.46 4.36 -10.98
N ALA A 13 -1.23 3.95 -11.28
CA ALA A 13 -0.44 4.52 -12.36
C ALA A 13 -1.05 4.25 -13.74
N ASP A 14 -1.56 3.04 -13.97
CA ASP A 14 -2.23 2.67 -15.23
C ASP A 14 -3.52 3.44 -15.41
N SER A 15 -4.38 3.53 -14.39
CA SER A 15 -5.60 4.35 -14.45
C SER A 15 -5.28 5.82 -14.73
N LEU A 16 -4.22 6.36 -14.13
CA LEU A 16 -3.80 7.74 -14.36
C LEU A 16 -3.20 7.95 -15.76
N ARG A 17 -2.47 6.98 -16.31
CA ARG A 17 -2.00 7.03 -17.72
C ARG A 17 -3.17 7.07 -18.68
N THR A 18 -4.18 6.21 -18.46
CA THR A 18 -5.42 6.23 -19.26
C THR A 18 -6.14 7.57 -19.15
N ALA A 19 -6.25 8.12 -17.94
CA ALA A 19 -6.89 9.42 -17.71
C ALA A 19 -6.17 10.56 -18.45
N LEU A 20 -4.83 10.60 -18.40
CA LEU A 20 -4.02 11.59 -19.12
C LEU A 20 -4.15 11.45 -20.63
N GLN A 21 -4.07 10.22 -21.14
CA GLN A 21 -4.23 9.93 -22.56
C GLN A 21 -5.61 10.38 -23.08
N SER A 22 -6.68 10.09 -22.35
CA SER A 22 -8.04 10.52 -22.68
C SER A 22 -8.21 12.05 -22.63
N ALA A 23 -7.40 12.75 -21.83
CA ALA A 23 -7.33 14.21 -21.82
C ALA A 23 -6.41 14.81 -22.90
N GLY A 24 -5.80 13.98 -23.75
CA GLY A 24 -4.83 14.42 -24.76
C GLY A 24 -3.51 14.92 -24.17
N ARG A 25 -3.14 14.46 -22.97
CA ARG A 25 -1.88 14.80 -22.27
C ARG A 25 -0.89 13.64 -22.37
N ASP A 26 0.36 13.94 -22.67
CA ASP A 26 1.46 12.99 -22.83
C ASP A 26 2.43 12.97 -21.63
N GLU A 27 1.97 13.46 -20.48
CA GLU A 27 2.77 13.60 -19.27
C GLU A 27 3.15 12.26 -18.64
N ARG A 28 4.35 12.19 -18.04
CA ARG A 28 4.90 10.96 -17.49
C ARG A 28 4.19 10.56 -16.18
N VAL A 29 3.87 9.28 -16.03
CA VAL A 29 3.40 8.70 -14.76
C VAL A 29 4.41 7.71 -14.20
N GLN A 30 4.91 7.98 -12.99
CA GLN A 30 5.80 7.10 -12.23
C GLN A 30 5.04 6.45 -11.08
N ALA A 31 4.96 5.12 -11.11
CA ALA A 31 4.46 4.32 -10.00
C ALA A 31 5.55 4.21 -8.92
N LEU A 32 5.17 4.39 -7.66
CA LEU A 32 5.96 4.02 -6.48
C LEU A 32 5.29 2.77 -5.90
N ARG A 33 5.91 1.61 -6.05
CA ARG A 33 5.27 0.29 -5.94
C ARG A 33 5.27 -0.28 -4.54
N ASP A 34 6.10 0.24 -3.65
CA ASP A 34 6.21 -0.27 -2.28
C ASP A 34 4.95 0.05 -1.47
N ASP A 35 4.40 -0.94 -0.78
CA ASP A 35 3.38 -0.72 0.24
C ASP A 35 4.07 -0.41 1.58
N LEU A 36 4.35 0.88 1.77
CA LEU A 36 5.05 1.40 2.94
C LEU A 36 4.26 1.19 4.25
N ALA A 37 2.98 0.81 4.21
CA ALA A 37 2.15 0.64 5.40
C ALA A 37 2.51 -0.61 6.22
N VAL A 38 3.26 -1.56 5.65
CA VAL A 38 3.64 -2.82 6.30
C VAL A 38 5.15 -3.05 6.22
N GLY A 39 5.70 -3.85 7.12
CA GLY A 39 7.10 -4.28 7.14
C GLY A 39 8.10 -3.23 7.67
N PRO A 40 9.40 -3.57 7.74
CA PRO A 40 10.45 -2.66 8.18
C PRO A 40 10.61 -1.48 7.22
N LEU A 41 10.86 -0.30 7.77
CA LEU A 41 11.01 0.96 7.03
C LEU A 41 12.27 1.75 7.42
N ARG A 42 12.93 1.36 8.52
CA ARG A 42 14.25 1.88 8.87
C ARG A 42 15.23 1.55 7.73
N GLY A 43 15.90 2.58 7.22
CA GLY A 43 16.83 2.43 6.10
C GLY A 43 16.17 2.25 4.74
N VAL A 44 14.84 2.37 4.59
CA VAL A 44 14.16 2.15 3.29
C VAL A 44 14.64 3.06 2.15
N ASP A 45 15.21 4.22 2.47
CA ASP A 45 15.75 5.15 1.48
C ASP A 45 17.26 4.96 1.23
N ASP A 46 17.95 4.13 2.03
CA ASP A 46 19.41 4.02 2.05
C ASP A 46 19.90 2.58 1.77
N THR A 47 19.21 1.58 2.32
CA THR A 47 19.56 0.15 2.31
C THR A 47 18.31 -0.67 1.95
N PRO A 48 18.06 -0.96 0.66
CA PRO A 48 16.86 -1.66 0.20
C PRO A 48 16.83 -3.14 0.58
N GLU A 49 17.92 -3.72 1.09
CA GLU A 49 18.07 -5.16 1.37
C GLU A 49 17.05 -5.65 2.39
N VAL A 50 16.93 -4.97 3.53
CA VAL A 50 15.97 -5.33 4.60
C VAL A 50 14.53 -5.28 4.08
N ARG A 51 14.23 -4.31 3.22
CA ARG A 51 12.91 -4.15 2.59
C ARG A 51 12.65 -5.26 1.57
N ALA A 52 13.65 -5.58 0.76
CA ALA A 52 13.59 -6.65 -0.23
C ALA A 52 13.41 -8.02 0.43
N GLU A 53 14.17 -8.34 1.48
CA GLU A 53 14.04 -9.58 2.25
C GLU A 53 12.65 -9.73 2.89
N PHE A 54 12.07 -8.63 3.39
CA PHE A 54 10.70 -8.63 3.88
C PHE A 54 9.71 -9.04 2.77
N TRP A 55 9.75 -8.36 1.62
CA TRP A 55 8.82 -8.66 0.53
C TRP A 55 9.07 -10.03 -0.11
N GLN A 56 10.32 -10.51 -0.15
CA GLN A 56 10.64 -11.88 -0.54
C GLN A 56 9.90 -12.88 0.36
N ARG A 57 9.99 -12.73 1.69
CA ARG A 57 9.26 -13.60 2.64
C ARG A 57 7.74 -13.50 2.49
N VAL A 58 7.20 -12.29 2.33
CA VAL A 58 5.77 -12.10 2.10
C VAL A 58 5.31 -12.84 0.85
N MET A 59 6.11 -12.83 -0.22
CA MET A 59 5.74 -13.46 -1.48
C MET A 59 6.13 -14.94 -1.59
N ASP A 60 6.94 -15.49 -0.69
CA ASP A 60 7.52 -16.83 -0.82
C ASP A 60 6.49 -17.96 -0.76
N GLY A 61 6.28 -18.68 -1.86
CA GLY A 61 5.25 -19.72 -1.96
C GLY A 61 3.88 -19.21 -2.41
N ALA A 62 3.73 -17.92 -2.72
CA ALA A 62 2.61 -17.46 -3.53
C ALA A 62 2.88 -17.84 -5.00
N GLN A 63 2.00 -18.64 -5.63
CA GLN A 63 2.15 -18.91 -7.05
C GLN A 63 1.75 -17.67 -7.84
N ARG A 64 2.64 -17.20 -8.72
CA ARG A 64 2.36 -16.13 -9.67
C ARG A 64 2.76 -16.59 -11.06
N GLU A 65 1.97 -16.20 -12.05
CA GLU A 65 2.36 -16.32 -13.44
C GLU A 65 3.53 -15.36 -13.73
N GLY A 66 4.59 -15.87 -14.34
CA GLY A 66 5.77 -15.09 -14.72
C GLY A 66 7.01 -15.35 -13.86
N ALA A 67 8.06 -14.58 -14.13
CA ALA A 67 9.32 -14.69 -13.41
C ALA A 67 9.19 -14.15 -11.97
N PRO A 68 9.89 -14.75 -10.99
CA PRO A 68 9.95 -14.21 -9.63
C PRO A 68 10.42 -12.75 -9.65
N ARG A 69 9.77 -11.90 -8.85
CA ARG A 69 10.16 -10.49 -8.71
C ARG A 69 11.51 -10.38 -8.04
N ASN A 70 12.35 -9.47 -8.55
CA ASN A 70 13.61 -9.12 -7.91
C ASN A 70 13.42 -7.82 -7.13
N PHE A 71 12.92 -7.94 -5.91
CA PHE A 71 12.60 -6.79 -5.05
C PHE A 71 13.80 -5.88 -4.80
N LEU A 72 15.00 -6.44 -4.65
CA LEU A 72 16.22 -5.64 -4.44
C LEU A 72 16.47 -4.72 -5.64
N ARG A 73 16.42 -5.28 -6.86
CA ARG A 73 16.57 -4.49 -8.09
C ARG A 73 15.46 -3.46 -8.22
N GLU A 74 14.21 -3.86 -8.00
CA GLU A 74 13.05 -2.97 -8.14
C GLU A 74 13.10 -1.78 -7.17
N PHE A 75 13.48 -2.00 -5.91
CA PHE A 75 13.66 -0.90 -4.95
C PHE A 75 14.85 -0.02 -5.27
N GLY A 76 15.94 -0.60 -5.79
CA GLY A 76 17.07 0.19 -6.31
C GLY A 76 16.68 1.07 -7.48
N GLU A 77 15.89 0.54 -8.43
CA GLU A 77 15.36 1.29 -9.58
C GLU A 77 14.40 2.40 -9.14
N GLU A 78 13.53 2.13 -8.15
CA GLU A 78 12.62 3.13 -7.61
C GLU A 78 13.36 4.26 -6.85
N ALA A 79 14.37 3.91 -6.05
CA ALA A 79 15.21 4.89 -5.36
C ALA A 79 15.94 5.79 -6.37
N ALA A 80 16.56 5.20 -7.39
CA ALA A 80 17.22 5.96 -8.46
C ALA A 80 16.23 6.86 -9.22
N ALA A 81 15.01 6.40 -9.48
CA ALA A 81 13.97 7.22 -10.11
C ALA A 81 13.57 8.41 -9.23
N LEU A 82 13.40 8.22 -7.91
CA LEU A 82 13.12 9.31 -6.97
C LEU A 82 14.26 10.33 -6.91
N GLU A 83 15.52 9.87 -6.89
CA GLU A 83 16.69 10.75 -6.94
C GLU A 83 16.73 11.58 -8.23
N GLN A 84 16.49 10.94 -9.38
CA GLN A 84 16.41 11.65 -10.67
C GLN A 84 15.30 12.70 -10.66
N ILE A 85 14.11 12.36 -10.15
CA ILE A 85 13.00 13.30 -10.04
C ILE A 85 13.35 14.46 -9.11
N ALA A 86 14.04 14.20 -7.99
CA ALA A 86 14.48 15.24 -7.06
C ALA A 86 15.50 16.19 -7.71
N ALA A 87 16.43 15.66 -8.52
CA ALA A 87 17.48 16.42 -9.21
C ALA A 87 16.99 17.19 -10.45
N ASP A 88 15.86 16.80 -11.05
CA ASP A 88 15.24 17.48 -12.20
C ASP A 88 14.65 18.86 -11.82
N THR A 89 14.07 19.59 -12.78
CA THR A 89 13.29 20.82 -12.61
C THR A 89 11.80 20.68 -12.94
N THR A 90 11.40 19.51 -13.47
CA THR A 90 10.03 19.11 -13.83
C THR A 90 9.04 19.29 -12.66
N GLN A 91 7.82 19.75 -12.94
CA GLN A 91 6.74 19.86 -11.95
C GLN A 91 6.28 18.47 -11.51
N VAL A 92 6.03 18.28 -10.23
CA VAL A 92 5.64 16.98 -9.66
C VAL A 92 4.22 17.06 -9.12
N VAL A 93 3.33 16.19 -9.57
CA VAL A 93 1.96 16.06 -9.07
C VAL A 93 1.82 14.74 -8.32
N LEU A 94 1.62 14.81 -7.02
CA LEU A 94 1.36 13.65 -6.15
C LEU A 94 -0.12 13.35 -6.07
N TRP A 95 -0.52 12.16 -6.54
CA TRP A 95 -1.88 11.66 -6.42
C TRP A 95 -1.98 10.78 -5.19
N HIS A 96 -2.93 11.08 -4.32
CA HIS A 96 -3.11 10.30 -3.10
C HIS A 96 -4.58 10.25 -2.68
N GLY A 97 -5.02 9.07 -2.23
CA GLY A 97 -6.22 8.91 -1.43
C GLY A 97 -5.93 9.07 0.05
N GLU A 98 -6.78 8.45 0.87
CA GLU A 98 -6.74 8.49 2.34
C GLU A 98 -6.19 7.21 2.97
N SER A 99 -5.69 6.27 2.15
CA SER A 99 -5.02 5.06 2.63
C SER A 99 -3.66 5.34 3.26
N ALA A 100 -3.25 4.51 4.21
CA ALA A 100 -1.93 4.60 4.83
C ALA A 100 -0.78 4.58 3.81
N SER A 101 -0.85 3.72 2.79
CA SER A 101 0.18 3.57 1.76
C SER A 101 0.34 4.82 0.89
N ASP A 102 -0.78 5.42 0.46
CA ASP A 102 -0.79 6.69 -0.27
C ASP A 102 -0.22 7.83 0.60
N GLN A 103 -0.65 7.89 1.86
CA GLN A 103 -0.23 8.91 2.81
C GLN A 103 1.26 8.81 3.19
N LEU A 104 1.82 7.60 3.24
CA LEU A 104 3.26 7.39 3.41
C LEU A 104 4.03 7.75 2.14
N THR A 105 3.49 7.42 0.97
CA THR A 105 4.08 7.76 -0.33
C THR A 105 4.19 9.28 -0.50
N LEU A 106 3.13 10.03 -0.17
CA LEU A 106 3.13 11.49 -0.12
C LEU A 106 4.27 12.03 0.76
N ARG A 107 4.42 11.48 1.97
CA ARG A 107 5.46 11.91 2.93
C ARG A 107 6.86 11.62 2.43
N ARG A 108 7.09 10.42 1.89
CA ARG A 108 8.38 10.02 1.29
C ARG A 108 8.75 10.93 0.13
N ALA A 109 7.81 11.22 -0.76
CA ALA A 109 8.05 12.13 -1.88
C ALA A 109 8.34 13.56 -1.40
N CYS A 110 7.53 14.10 -0.48
CA CYS A 110 7.80 15.42 0.12
C CYS A 110 9.16 15.47 0.81
N TYR A 111 9.59 14.40 1.49
CA TYR A 111 10.94 14.31 2.04
C TYR A 111 11.99 14.44 0.94
N HIS A 112 11.99 13.59 -0.09
CA HIS A 112 13.03 13.62 -1.13
C HIS A 112 13.05 14.93 -1.93
N LEU A 113 11.88 15.55 -2.16
CA LEU A 113 11.74 16.78 -2.95
C LEU A 113 11.75 18.08 -2.13
N ARG A 114 11.94 18.02 -0.81
CA ARG A 114 11.85 19.18 0.11
C ARG A 114 12.75 20.36 -0.25
N ASN A 115 13.85 20.13 -0.98
CA ASN A 115 14.79 21.16 -1.40
C ASN A 115 14.32 21.97 -2.62
N SER A 116 13.23 21.57 -3.27
CA SER A 116 12.59 22.31 -4.37
C SER A 116 11.06 22.35 -4.20
N PRO A 117 10.56 22.95 -3.10
CA PRO A 117 9.15 22.84 -2.70
C PRO A 117 8.18 23.47 -3.70
N GLN A 118 8.62 24.46 -4.48
CA GLN A 118 7.83 25.14 -5.51
C GLN A 118 7.40 24.24 -6.68
N ARG A 119 7.97 23.03 -6.79
CA ARG A 119 7.63 22.04 -7.82
C ARG A 119 6.56 21.04 -7.36
N LEU A 120 6.27 20.99 -6.07
CA LEU A 120 5.39 19.99 -5.48
C LEU A 120 3.94 20.45 -5.52
N ASN A 121 3.15 19.68 -6.24
CA ASN A 121 1.71 19.81 -6.36
C ASN A 121 1.05 18.50 -5.95
N GLU A 122 -0.24 18.52 -5.69
CA GLU A 122 -1.01 17.34 -5.33
C GLU A 122 -2.39 17.34 -5.98
N VAL A 123 -2.94 16.13 -6.10
CA VAL A 123 -4.38 15.91 -6.28
C VAL A 123 -4.82 15.00 -5.14
N ARG A 124 -5.79 15.47 -4.36
CA ARG A 124 -6.36 14.73 -3.23
C ARG A 124 -7.65 14.06 -3.67
N LEU A 125 -7.74 12.76 -3.42
CA LEU A 125 -8.94 11.97 -3.65
C LEU A 125 -9.51 11.52 -2.31
N SER A 126 -10.82 11.38 -2.26
CA SER A 126 -11.55 10.91 -1.09
C SER A 126 -12.67 9.97 -1.52
N ILE A 127 -13.32 9.34 -0.54
CA ILE A 127 -14.51 8.52 -0.79
C ILE A 127 -15.63 9.25 -1.55
N ARG A 128 -15.68 10.59 -1.46
CA ARG A 128 -16.69 11.43 -2.16
C ARG A 128 -16.48 11.47 -3.66
N ASP A 129 -15.26 11.20 -4.11
CA ASP A 129 -14.90 11.18 -5.52
C ASP A 129 -15.11 9.79 -6.14
N LEU A 130 -15.38 8.77 -5.31
CA LEU A 130 -15.58 7.40 -5.75
C LEU A 130 -17.00 7.25 -6.29
N THR A 131 -17.11 7.02 -7.61
CA THR A 131 -18.40 7.00 -8.31
C THR A 131 -19.03 5.62 -8.42
N ASP A 132 -18.28 4.55 -8.15
CA ASP A 132 -18.81 3.19 -8.13
C ASP A 132 -19.50 2.91 -6.78
N PRO A 133 -20.85 2.84 -6.74
CA PRO A 133 -21.58 2.58 -5.50
C PRO A 133 -21.34 1.16 -4.94
N GLY A 134 -20.83 0.24 -5.77
CA GLY A 134 -20.45 -1.11 -5.38
C GLY A 134 -19.00 -1.21 -4.86
N ALA A 135 -18.25 -0.11 -4.86
CA ALA A 135 -16.86 -0.13 -4.46
C ALA A 135 -16.72 -0.54 -2.99
N PHE A 136 -15.83 -1.51 -2.75
CA PHE A 136 -15.60 -2.09 -1.43
C PHE A 136 -15.24 -1.06 -0.35
N ALA A 137 -14.61 0.06 -0.72
CA ALA A 137 -14.31 1.15 0.20
C ALA A 137 -15.56 1.68 0.94
N HIS A 138 -16.74 1.66 0.31
CA HIS A 138 -18.00 2.07 0.96
C HIS A 138 -18.44 1.13 2.08
N SER A 139 -17.98 -0.12 2.09
CA SER A 139 -18.29 -1.09 3.14
C SER A 139 -17.42 -0.95 4.39
N ARG A 140 -16.33 -0.17 4.31
CA ARG A 140 -15.40 0.04 5.42
C ARG A 140 -15.86 1.19 6.32
N ALA A 141 -15.67 1.04 7.62
CA ALA A 141 -16.00 2.09 8.59
C ALA A 141 -15.12 3.35 8.40
N ASP A 142 -13.84 3.18 8.07
CA ASP A 142 -12.91 4.30 7.80
C ASP A 142 -13.05 4.91 6.41
N GLN A 143 -13.79 4.26 5.50
CA GLN A 143 -13.95 4.68 4.10
C GLN A 143 -12.61 4.99 3.40
N ALA A 144 -11.52 4.35 3.84
CA ALA A 144 -10.18 4.64 3.35
C ALA A 144 -10.06 4.32 1.85
N THR A 145 -9.50 5.25 1.09
CA THR A 145 -9.35 5.14 -0.36
C THR A 145 -7.89 5.08 -0.79
N SER A 146 -7.57 4.24 -1.77
CA SER A 146 -6.31 4.30 -2.51
C SER A 146 -6.55 4.85 -3.91
N VAL A 147 -5.60 5.54 -4.54
CA VAL A 147 -5.75 6.06 -5.92
C VAL A 147 -6.16 4.96 -6.92
N GLY A 148 -5.67 3.74 -6.73
CA GLY A 148 -6.02 2.59 -7.59
C GLY A 148 -7.49 2.16 -7.54
N MET A 149 -8.31 2.71 -6.64
CA MET A 149 -9.75 2.44 -6.57
C MET A 149 -10.57 3.31 -7.54
N PHE A 150 -10.00 4.41 -8.03
CA PHE A 150 -10.73 5.38 -8.85
C PHE A 150 -10.59 5.03 -10.34
N ALA A 151 -11.71 5.06 -11.05
CA ALA A 151 -11.75 4.85 -12.49
C ALA A 151 -11.01 5.98 -13.23
N PRO A 152 -10.42 5.72 -14.41
CA PRO A 152 -9.70 6.72 -15.20
C PRO A 152 -10.50 8.01 -15.45
N GLU A 153 -11.82 7.90 -15.67
CA GLU A 153 -12.70 9.05 -15.94
C GLU A 153 -12.82 9.97 -14.72
N VAL A 154 -12.83 9.39 -13.51
CA VAL A 154 -12.79 10.16 -12.27
C VAL A 154 -11.46 10.89 -12.17
N LEU A 155 -10.33 10.18 -12.36
CA LEU A 155 -9.00 10.79 -12.30
C LEU A 155 -8.85 11.91 -13.33
N GLN A 156 -9.39 11.72 -14.54
CA GLN A 156 -9.41 12.71 -15.60
C GLN A 156 -10.15 13.98 -15.16
N ALA A 157 -11.33 13.83 -14.56
CA ALA A 157 -12.13 14.96 -14.07
C ALA A 157 -11.45 15.74 -12.94
N ARG A 158 -10.52 15.11 -12.20
CA ARG A 158 -9.74 15.73 -11.12
C ARG A 158 -8.42 16.37 -11.57
N LEU A 159 -8.05 16.24 -12.85
CA LEU A 159 -6.86 16.90 -13.41
C LEU A 159 -6.83 18.44 -13.20
N PRO A 160 -7.95 19.17 -13.24
CA PRO A 160 -7.96 20.61 -12.94
C PRO A 160 -7.69 20.95 -11.47
N ASP A 161 -7.78 19.99 -10.54
CA ASP A 161 -7.62 20.21 -9.11
C ASP A 161 -6.17 20.17 -8.62
N VAL A 162 -5.22 20.06 -9.55
CA VAL A 162 -3.79 20.13 -9.23
C VAL A 162 -3.50 21.42 -8.47
N ALA A 163 -3.10 21.25 -7.21
CA ALA A 163 -2.86 22.37 -6.31
C ALA A 163 -1.44 22.32 -5.75
N PRO A 164 -0.76 23.47 -5.56
CA PRO A 164 0.56 23.51 -4.96
C PRO A 164 0.50 23.08 -3.49
N ILE A 165 1.51 22.33 -3.04
CA ILE A 165 1.67 22.00 -1.63
C ILE A 165 2.42 23.15 -0.96
N SER A 166 1.90 23.69 0.15
CA SER A 166 2.59 24.76 0.87
C SER A 166 3.92 24.29 1.45
N VAL A 167 4.92 25.19 1.50
CA VAL A 167 6.26 24.92 2.05
C VAL A 167 6.20 24.39 3.49
N LEU A 168 5.29 24.94 4.31
CA LEU A 168 5.06 24.48 5.68
C LEU A 168 4.55 23.03 5.71
N ARG A 169 3.61 22.67 4.82
CA ARG A 169 3.10 21.31 4.74
C ARG A 169 4.15 20.33 4.23
N ILE A 170 4.96 20.72 3.23
CA ILE A 170 6.08 19.90 2.73
C ILE A 170 7.06 19.61 3.87
N SER A 171 7.46 20.64 4.62
CA SER A 171 8.39 20.49 5.75
C SER A 171 7.83 19.56 6.83
N ARG A 172 6.53 19.69 7.16
CA ARG A 172 5.84 18.81 8.11
C ARG A 172 5.79 17.37 7.61
N LEU A 173 5.38 17.13 6.37
CA LEU A 173 5.30 15.80 5.76
C LEU A 173 6.69 15.13 5.69
N ALA A 174 7.73 15.91 5.39
CA ALA A 174 9.11 15.43 5.37
C ALA A 174 9.62 15.03 6.77
N LEU A 175 9.22 15.76 7.82
CA LEU A 175 9.52 15.39 9.20
C LEU A 175 8.76 14.12 9.63
N GLU A 176 7.46 14.06 9.36
CA GLU A 176 6.61 12.90 9.66
C GLU A 176 7.15 11.63 8.97
N TRP A 177 7.71 11.75 7.76
CA TRP A 177 8.41 10.64 7.10
C TRP A 177 9.55 10.09 7.95
N GLN A 178 10.41 10.97 8.48
CA GLN A 178 11.52 10.56 9.33
C GLN A 178 11.03 9.90 10.62
N GLU A 179 10.00 10.45 11.26
CA GLU A 179 9.42 9.91 12.48
C GLU A 179 8.89 8.48 12.26
N VAL A 180 8.13 8.25 11.18
CA VAL A 180 7.60 6.92 10.86
C VAL A 180 8.72 5.93 10.52
N LYS A 181 9.77 6.37 9.81
CA LYS A 181 10.97 5.54 9.57
C LYS A 181 11.68 5.15 10.86
N GLN A 182 11.79 6.07 11.81
CA GLN A 182 12.45 5.80 13.09
C GLN A 182 11.62 4.86 13.98
N ALA A 183 10.31 5.09 14.05
CA ALA A 183 9.38 4.23 14.78
C ALA A 183 9.40 2.78 14.29
N ASN A 184 9.55 2.58 12.96
CA ASN A 184 9.82 1.27 12.35
C ASN A 184 8.85 0.15 12.76
N GLY A 185 7.57 0.47 12.99
CA GLY A 185 6.54 -0.52 13.33
C GLY A 185 6.34 -1.56 12.22
N GLU A 186 5.84 -2.75 12.57
CA GLU A 186 5.55 -3.80 11.58
C GLU A 186 4.38 -3.41 10.67
N THR A 187 3.41 -2.68 11.21
CA THR A 187 2.34 -2.02 10.44
C THR A 187 2.23 -0.56 10.83
N ARG A 188 1.70 0.27 9.93
CA ARG A 188 1.50 1.71 10.12
C ARG A 188 0.03 2.03 9.88
N ARG A 189 -0.64 2.44 10.94
CA ARG A 189 -2.06 2.73 10.96
C ARG A 189 -2.26 4.24 10.83
N TRP A 190 -3.01 4.63 9.83
CA TRP A 190 -3.41 5.98 9.53
C TRP A 190 -4.80 6.27 10.11
N ARG A 191 -4.89 7.21 11.05
CA ARG A 191 -6.15 7.79 11.57
C ARG A 191 -5.92 9.22 11.99
N ASP A 192 -6.93 10.08 11.81
CA ASP A 192 -6.90 11.48 12.26
C ASP A 192 -5.61 12.22 11.86
N ASN A 193 -5.18 11.99 10.62
CA ASN A 193 -3.97 12.57 10.05
C ASN A 193 -2.65 12.21 10.78
N THR A 194 -2.64 11.09 11.52
CA THR A 194 -1.50 10.62 12.31
C THR A 194 -1.19 9.15 12.04
N PHE A 195 0.09 8.78 12.08
CA PHE A 195 0.53 7.38 12.02
C PHE A 195 0.78 6.82 13.41
N THR A 196 0.24 5.63 13.68
CA THR A 196 0.58 4.82 14.85
C THR A 196 1.15 3.49 14.40
N SER A 197 2.09 2.94 15.19
CA SER A 197 2.67 1.62 14.91
C SER A 197 1.73 0.52 15.39
N GLY A 198 1.60 -0.54 14.59
CA GLY A 198 0.94 -1.79 14.97
C GLY A 198 1.84 -2.99 14.70
N ALA A 199 1.32 -4.18 14.98
CA ALA A 199 1.99 -5.45 14.79
C ALA A 199 1.22 -6.34 13.79
N PHE A 200 1.89 -7.32 13.20
CA PHE A 200 1.20 -8.37 12.45
C PHE A 200 0.38 -9.30 13.36
N GLY A 201 0.72 -9.34 14.65
CA GLY A 201 -0.06 -10.06 15.66
C GLY A 201 -1.52 -9.59 15.78
N ASP A 202 -1.81 -8.34 15.42
CA ASP A 202 -3.18 -7.81 15.37
C ASP A 202 -4.00 -8.46 14.25
N LEU A 203 -3.37 -8.73 13.10
CA LEU A 203 -4.00 -9.45 12.00
C LEU A 203 -4.23 -10.91 12.37
N ASP A 204 -3.24 -11.51 13.02
CA ASP A 204 -3.29 -12.91 13.48
C ASP A 204 -4.37 -13.16 14.52
N ALA A 205 -4.64 -12.18 15.39
CA ALA A 205 -5.74 -12.27 16.34
C ALA A 205 -7.09 -12.36 15.61
N LEU A 206 -7.35 -11.46 14.66
CA LEU A 206 -8.58 -11.41 13.87
C LEU A 206 -8.79 -12.68 13.03
N ILE A 207 -7.76 -13.03 12.23
CA ILE A 207 -7.25 -14.40 12.16
C ILE A 207 -8.07 -15.52 12.80
N LEU A 208 -7.68 -15.75 14.04
CA LEU A 208 -8.03 -16.88 14.86
C LEU A 208 -9.38 -16.73 15.54
N GLU A 209 -9.82 -15.49 15.80
CA GLU A 209 -11.20 -15.22 16.23
C GLU A 209 -12.22 -15.72 15.20
N GLN A 210 -11.88 -15.67 13.91
CA GLN A 210 -12.74 -16.17 12.83
C GLN A 210 -12.47 -17.65 12.48
N ALA A 211 -11.36 -18.22 12.92
CA ALA A 211 -11.01 -19.60 12.63
C ALA A 211 -11.80 -20.57 13.52
N GLY A 212 -12.75 -21.31 12.94
CA GLY A 212 -13.46 -22.39 13.63
C GLY A 212 -12.78 -23.76 13.49
N ASP A 213 -13.31 -24.77 14.18
CA ASP A 213 -12.82 -26.15 14.12
C ASP A 213 -13.06 -26.83 12.75
N ALA A 214 -14.11 -26.40 12.06
CA ALA A 214 -14.47 -26.88 10.73
C ALA A 214 -13.67 -26.18 9.64
N TRP A 215 -13.37 -26.91 8.56
CA TRP A 215 -12.82 -26.32 7.35
C TRP A 215 -13.80 -25.30 6.77
N GLN A 216 -13.30 -24.09 6.50
CA GLN A 216 -14.07 -23.03 5.88
C GLN A 216 -13.24 -22.30 4.81
N PRO A 217 -13.89 -21.65 3.83
CA PRO A 217 -13.17 -20.88 2.82
C PRO A 217 -12.33 -19.78 3.45
N ALA A 218 -11.02 -19.80 3.20
CA ALA A 218 -10.11 -18.74 3.65
C ALA A 218 -10.44 -17.40 2.97
N SER A 219 -11.12 -17.45 1.81
CA SER A 219 -11.70 -16.29 1.11
C SER A 219 -12.66 -15.46 1.98
N ARG A 220 -13.40 -16.11 2.89
CA ARG A 220 -14.33 -15.43 3.80
C ARG A 220 -13.56 -14.65 4.87
N ILE A 221 -12.59 -15.30 5.52
CA ILE A 221 -11.78 -14.71 6.58
C ILE A 221 -10.93 -13.57 6.02
N GLY A 222 -10.29 -13.77 4.87
CA GLY A 222 -9.48 -12.74 4.24
C GLY A 222 -10.30 -11.53 3.80
N ALA A 223 -11.50 -11.72 3.24
CA ALA A 223 -12.38 -10.60 2.90
C ALA A 223 -12.78 -9.77 4.13
N GLN A 224 -13.05 -10.43 5.26
CA GLN A 224 -13.32 -9.75 6.52
C GLN A 224 -12.09 -9.00 7.06
N LEU A 225 -10.90 -9.59 6.96
CA LEU A 225 -9.68 -8.91 7.35
C LEU A 225 -9.45 -7.65 6.50
N MET A 226 -9.70 -7.75 5.20
CA MET A 226 -9.60 -6.64 4.26
C MET A 226 -10.66 -5.56 4.46
N SER A 227 -11.82 -5.85 5.09
CA SER A 227 -12.86 -4.85 5.38
C SER A 227 -12.73 -4.22 6.77
N THR A 228 -11.93 -4.84 7.65
CA THR A 228 -11.77 -4.38 9.02
C THR A 228 -10.99 -3.06 9.09
N GLU A 229 -11.42 -2.18 9.99
CA GLU A 229 -10.80 -0.88 10.26
C GLU A 229 -9.49 -1.04 11.05
N LEU A 230 -8.43 -1.41 10.34
CA LEU A 230 -7.08 -1.57 10.89
C LEU A 230 -6.24 -0.29 10.80
N GLY A 231 -6.77 0.77 10.19
CA GLY A 231 -6.03 1.99 9.85
C GLY A 231 -5.09 1.83 8.65
N PHE A 232 -5.14 0.71 7.93
CA PHE A 232 -4.52 0.55 6.62
C PHE A 232 -5.30 -0.47 5.79
N LEU A 233 -5.09 -0.46 4.48
CA LEU A 233 -5.70 -1.42 3.57
C LEU A 233 -4.83 -2.68 3.54
N VAL A 234 -5.36 -3.81 4.02
CA VAL A 234 -4.64 -5.09 3.99
C VAL A 234 -4.69 -5.63 2.57
N SER A 235 -3.52 -5.91 1.97
CA SER A 235 -3.45 -6.53 0.63
C SER A 235 -3.65 -8.05 0.69
N ASP A 236 -4.05 -8.63 -0.43
CA ASP A 236 -4.17 -10.08 -0.61
C ASP A 236 -2.88 -10.85 -0.29
N SER A 237 -1.73 -10.25 -0.62
CA SER A 237 -0.40 -10.81 -0.41
C SER A 237 -0.09 -10.89 1.09
N ILE A 238 -0.50 -9.87 1.86
CA ILE A 238 -0.38 -9.87 3.32
C ILE A 238 -1.36 -10.87 3.95
N VAL A 239 -2.61 -10.94 3.49
CA VAL A 239 -3.58 -11.96 3.95
C VAL A 239 -3.00 -13.38 3.79
N LEU A 240 -2.55 -13.71 2.57
CA LEU A 240 -1.98 -15.02 2.27
C LEU A 240 -0.72 -15.31 3.08
N TRP A 241 0.14 -14.31 3.29
CA TRP A 241 1.33 -14.44 4.13
C TRP A 241 0.96 -14.73 5.59
N ARG A 242 0.03 -13.99 6.18
CA ARG A 242 -0.41 -14.26 7.56
C ARG A 242 -1.02 -15.64 7.74
N PHE A 243 -1.80 -16.14 6.78
CA PHE A 243 -2.29 -17.52 6.82
C PHE A 243 -1.15 -18.54 6.85
N ARG A 244 -0.11 -18.35 6.02
CA ARG A 244 1.07 -19.25 6.00
C ARG A 244 1.85 -19.20 7.32
N GLU A 245 2.07 -18.03 7.88
CA GLU A 245 2.77 -17.86 9.17
C GLU A 245 2.01 -18.55 10.33
N LEU A 246 0.68 -18.42 10.35
CA LEU A 246 -0.16 -19.11 11.34
C LEU A 246 -0.17 -20.62 11.15
N ALA A 247 -0.09 -21.11 9.91
CA ALA A 247 0.00 -22.53 9.62
C ALA A 247 1.36 -23.10 10.01
N ALA A 248 2.45 -22.39 9.70
CA ALA A 248 3.81 -22.77 10.07
C ALA A 248 4.02 -22.81 11.59
N SER A 249 3.34 -21.93 12.33
CA SER A 249 3.32 -21.94 13.81
C SER A 249 2.32 -22.92 14.41
N GLY A 250 1.60 -23.69 13.60
CA GLY A 250 0.66 -24.71 14.06
C GLY A 250 -0.61 -24.16 14.73
N ARG A 251 -0.94 -22.88 14.49
CA ARG A 251 -2.16 -22.24 15.05
C ARG A 251 -3.39 -22.44 14.17
N VAL A 252 -3.19 -22.64 12.87
CA VAL A 252 -4.24 -23.02 11.91
C VAL A 252 -3.76 -24.19 11.05
N SER A 253 -4.69 -24.87 10.41
CA SER A 253 -4.39 -25.79 9.29
C SER A 253 -4.90 -25.18 7.98
N LEU A 254 -4.13 -25.34 6.91
CA LEU A 254 -4.50 -24.94 5.55
C LEU A 254 -4.61 -26.18 4.66
N ARG A 255 -5.56 -26.15 3.71
CA ARG A 255 -5.65 -27.11 2.61
C ARG A 255 -6.19 -26.43 1.36
N GLY A 256 -6.08 -27.13 0.22
CA GLY A 256 -6.51 -26.61 -1.08
C GLY A 256 -5.32 -26.12 -1.90
N ASP A 257 -5.62 -25.30 -2.90
CA ASP A 257 -4.60 -24.78 -3.79
C ASP A 257 -3.88 -23.58 -3.14
N ALA A 258 -2.57 -23.73 -2.96
CA ALA A 258 -1.70 -22.71 -2.38
C ALA A 258 -1.42 -21.53 -3.34
N SER A 259 -1.93 -21.58 -4.58
CA SER A 259 -1.76 -20.52 -5.57
C SER A 259 -2.31 -19.16 -5.12
N GLY A 260 -3.34 -19.15 -4.28
CA GLY A 260 -3.90 -17.92 -3.72
C GLY A 260 -4.87 -18.16 -2.56
N TRP A 261 -4.97 -17.17 -1.68
CA TRP A 261 -5.81 -17.27 -0.47
C TRP A 261 -7.29 -17.56 -0.75
N ARG A 262 -7.78 -17.23 -1.96
CA ARG A 262 -9.17 -17.48 -2.36
C ARG A 262 -9.49 -18.96 -2.59
N ALA A 263 -8.49 -19.77 -2.94
CA ALA A 263 -8.64 -21.20 -3.20
C ALA A 263 -8.27 -22.08 -2.00
N LEU A 264 -7.90 -21.46 -0.88
CA LEU A 264 -7.57 -22.14 0.37
C LEU A 264 -8.82 -22.33 1.24
N GLU A 265 -8.79 -23.43 2.00
CA GLU A 265 -9.61 -23.60 3.19
C GLU A 265 -8.73 -23.54 4.44
N LEU A 266 -9.29 -22.99 5.52
CA LEU A 266 -8.62 -22.78 6.79
C LEU A 266 -9.49 -23.33 7.93
N ARG A 267 -8.86 -23.89 8.95
CA ARG A 267 -9.47 -24.18 10.26
C ARG A 267 -8.50 -23.90 11.40
N ALA A 268 -9.01 -23.71 12.61
CA ALA A 268 -8.18 -23.66 13.81
C ALA A 268 -7.42 -24.99 13.99
N ALA A 269 -6.21 -24.92 14.55
CA ALA A 269 -5.51 -26.13 14.95
C ALA A 269 -6.21 -26.78 16.14
N LEU A 270 -6.33 -28.10 16.11
CA LEU A 270 -6.87 -28.86 17.25
C LEU A 270 -5.92 -28.64 18.43
N SER A 271 -6.44 -28.17 19.57
CA SER A 271 -5.68 -28.11 20.81
C SER A 271 -5.26 -29.53 21.16
N THR A 272 -3.98 -29.86 21.02
CA THR A 272 -3.46 -31.10 21.60
C THR A 272 -3.43 -30.90 23.11
N CYS A 273 -4.39 -31.47 23.83
CA CYS A 273 -4.27 -31.61 25.27
C CYS A 273 -2.91 -32.25 25.59
N PRO A 274 -2.07 -31.64 26.44
CA PRO A 274 -0.87 -32.31 26.92
C PRO A 274 -1.31 -33.54 27.72
N SER A 275 -0.76 -34.70 27.35
CA SER A 275 -0.95 -35.97 28.06
C SER A 275 -0.20 -35.98 29.38
#